data_AF-A0A9X8VK14-F1
#
_entry.id   AF-A0A9X8VK14-F1
#
_cell.length_a   1.000
_cell.length_b   1.000
_cell.length_c   1.000
_cell.angle_alpha   90.00
_cell.angle_beta   90.00
_cell.angle_gamma   90.00
#
_symmetry.space_group_name_H-M   'P 1'
#
loop_
_entity.id
_entity.type
_entity.pdbx_description
1 polymer ?
#
loop_
_entity_poly.entity_id
_entity_poly.type
_entity_poly.pdbx_seq_one_letter_code
_entity_poly.pdbx_strand_id
1 'polypeptide(L)'
;PPAPGEWQHYAAWLQDELEEVRDEAQLMRTLRQFRRETLVRIAWAQAQGLCSTEETLLQLSGLAETLIVSARDWLYQTCCREWGTPCNAAGEPQPLLILGMGKLGGGELNFSSDIDLIFAYPENGQTQGGRRELDNAQFFTRLGQRLIKALDQQTIDGFVYRVDMRLR
;
A
#
# COMPACT_ATOMS: atom_id res chain seq x y z
N PRO A 1 -20.43 14.08 -10.14
CA PRO A 1 -19.57 14.91 -9.27
C PRO A 1 -18.96 14.00 -8.19
N PRO A 2 -17.78 14.31 -7.64
CA PRO A 2 -17.22 13.54 -6.52
C PRO A 2 -18.19 13.51 -5.34
N ALA A 3 -18.38 12.34 -4.72
CA ALA A 3 -19.26 12.15 -3.57
C ALA A 3 -18.46 11.74 -2.30
N PRO A 4 -18.92 12.10 -1.09
CA PRO A 4 -18.22 11.78 0.16
C PRO A 4 -17.97 10.28 0.39
N GLY A 5 -18.84 9.42 -0.14
CA GLY A 5 -18.77 7.96 0.05
C GLY A 5 -17.86 7.22 -0.93
N GLU A 6 -17.18 7.91 -1.86
CA GLU A 6 -16.37 7.25 -2.91
C GLU A 6 -15.25 6.37 -2.36
N TRP A 7 -14.75 6.65 -1.15
CA TRP A 7 -13.68 5.87 -0.54
C TRP A 7 -14.03 4.40 -0.33
N GLN A 8 -15.32 4.07 -0.22
CA GLN A 8 -15.82 2.70 -0.14
C GLN A 8 -15.57 1.90 -1.43
N HIS A 9 -15.34 2.59 -2.55
CA HIS A 9 -15.12 2.01 -3.86
C HIS A 9 -13.65 2.06 -4.31
N TYR A 10 -12.78 2.78 -3.61
CA TYR A 10 -11.37 2.95 -4.03
C TYR A 10 -10.65 1.62 -4.21
N ALA A 11 -10.87 0.66 -3.31
CA ALA A 11 -10.27 -0.66 -3.41
C ALA A 11 -10.71 -1.41 -4.67
N ALA A 12 -12.00 -1.35 -5.03
CA ALA A 12 -12.51 -1.98 -6.24
C ALA A 12 -11.95 -1.31 -7.50
N TRP A 13 -11.98 0.03 -7.57
CA TRP A 13 -11.46 0.76 -8.72
C TRP A 13 -9.97 0.52 -8.94
N LEU A 14 -9.17 0.56 -7.87
CA LEU A 14 -7.75 0.28 -7.97
C LEU A 14 -7.50 -1.18 -8.38
N GLN A 15 -8.29 -2.12 -7.86
CA GLN A 15 -8.16 -3.52 -8.22
C GLN A 15 -8.39 -3.75 -9.71
N ASP A 16 -9.42 -3.11 -10.30
CA ASP A 16 -9.69 -3.16 -11.74
C ASP A 16 -8.50 -2.64 -12.56
N GLU A 17 -7.86 -1.54 -12.13
CA GLU A 17 -6.67 -1.00 -12.79
C GLU A 17 -5.43 -1.92 -12.65
N LEU A 18 -5.35 -2.70 -11.57
CA LEU A 18 -4.23 -3.59 -11.29
C LEU A 18 -4.32 -4.94 -12.02
N GLU A 19 -5.47 -5.31 -12.60
CA GLU A 19 -5.63 -6.61 -13.29
C GLU A 19 -4.67 -6.78 -14.48
N GLU A 20 -4.38 -5.68 -15.17
CA GLU A 20 -3.48 -5.66 -16.33
C GLU A 20 -2.01 -5.41 -15.98
N VAL A 21 -1.70 -5.15 -14.70
CA VAL A 21 -0.33 -4.89 -14.25
C VAL A 21 0.48 -6.17 -14.20
N ARG A 22 1.55 -6.23 -15.01
CA ARG A 22 2.41 -7.42 -15.14
C ARG A 22 3.78 -7.30 -14.50
N ASP A 23 4.23 -6.08 -14.21
CA ASP A 23 5.54 -5.81 -13.64
C ASP A 23 5.52 -4.66 -12.62
N GLU A 24 6.61 -4.53 -11.85
CA GLU A 24 6.73 -3.51 -10.81
C GLU A 24 6.71 -2.07 -11.35
N ALA A 25 7.20 -1.84 -12.57
CA ALA A 25 7.22 -0.50 -13.13
C ALA A 25 5.78 -0.05 -13.46
N GLN A 26 4.98 -0.96 -13.99
CA GLN A 26 3.55 -0.76 -14.19
C GLN A 26 2.82 -0.56 -12.86
N LEU A 27 3.09 -1.38 -11.84
CA LEU A 27 2.51 -1.19 -10.50
C LEU A 27 2.80 0.22 -9.98
N MET A 28 4.06 0.63 -10.01
CA MET A 28 4.49 1.95 -9.52
C MET A 28 3.76 3.08 -10.26
N ARG A 29 3.60 2.96 -11.58
CA ARG A 29 2.88 3.93 -12.40
C ARG A 29 1.40 3.98 -12.03
N THR A 30 0.71 2.84 -12.01
CA THR A 30 -0.72 2.75 -11.71
C THR A 30 -1.04 3.35 -10.34
N LEU A 31 -0.29 2.99 -9.30
CA LEU A 31 -0.48 3.54 -7.94
C LEU A 31 -0.38 5.08 -7.90
N ARG A 32 0.57 5.65 -8.64
CA ARG A 32 0.78 7.12 -8.69
C ARG A 32 -0.34 7.82 -9.45
N GLN A 33 -0.78 7.24 -10.56
CA GLN A 33 -1.86 7.78 -11.38
C GLN A 33 -3.17 7.74 -10.61
N PHE A 34 -3.52 6.59 -10.04
CA PHE A 34 -4.71 6.42 -9.20
C PHE A 34 -4.72 7.39 -8.01
N ARG A 35 -3.61 7.51 -7.27
CA ARG A 35 -3.50 8.48 -6.16
C ARG A 35 -3.78 9.89 -6.65
N ARG A 36 -3.11 10.32 -7.73
CA ARG A 36 -3.23 11.69 -8.24
C ARG A 36 -4.66 12.00 -8.66
N GLU A 37 -5.30 11.09 -9.39
CA GLU A 37 -6.68 11.24 -9.84
C GLU A 37 -7.64 11.33 -8.66
N THR A 38 -7.52 10.42 -7.70
CA THR A 38 -8.38 10.43 -6.50
C THR A 38 -8.15 11.66 -5.64
N LEU A 39 -6.89 12.12 -5.47
CA LEU A 39 -6.61 13.37 -4.75
C LEU A 39 -7.23 14.59 -5.43
N VAL A 40 -7.25 14.66 -6.77
CA VAL A 40 -7.92 15.73 -7.50
C VAL A 40 -9.42 15.71 -7.23
N ARG A 41 -10.04 14.53 -7.18
CA ARG A 41 -11.47 14.38 -6.84
C ARG A 41 -11.78 14.84 -5.42
N ILE A 42 -10.97 14.42 -4.44
CA ILE A 42 -11.11 14.82 -3.03
C ILE A 42 -10.94 16.34 -2.90
N ALA A 43 -9.88 16.91 -3.49
CA ALA A 43 -9.63 18.35 -3.45
C ALA A 43 -10.76 19.15 -4.12
N TRP A 44 -11.29 18.66 -5.23
CA TRP A 44 -12.44 19.27 -5.89
C TRP A 44 -13.68 19.26 -4.98
N ALA A 45 -13.99 18.12 -4.35
CA ALA A 45 -15.13 18.00 -3.45
C ALA A 45 -15.02 18.98 -2.27
N GLN A 46 -13.84 19.05 -1.66
CA GLN A 46 -13.57 19.97 -0.54
C GLN A 46 -13.68 21.44 -0.98
N ALA A 47 -13.09 21.81 -2.12
CA ALA A 47 -13.11 23.18 -2.62
C ALA A 47 -14.53 23.67 -2.96
N GLN A 48 -15.42 22.76 -3.36
CA GLN A 48 -16.81 23.05 -3.67
C GLN A 48 -17.75 22.93 -2.45
N GLY A 49 -17.21 22.61 -1.26
CA GLY A 49 -18.02 22.39 -0.06
C GLY A 49 -18.96 21.19 -0.15
N LEU A 50 -18.65 20.20 -1.01
CA LEU A 50 -19.45 18.98 -1.20
C LEU A 50 -19.16 17.92 -0.14
N CYS A 51 -18.09 18.09 0.64
CA CYS A 51 -17.70 17.24 1.75
C CYS A 51 -17.32 18.11 2.94
N SER A 52 -17.66 17.65 4.14
CA SER A 52 -17.10 18.16 5.39
C SER A 52 -15.60 17.86 5.50
N THR A 53 -14.93 18.53 6.43
CA THR A 53 -13.53 18.25 6.75
C THR A 53 -13.34 16.81 7.19
N GLU A 54 -14.24 16.27 8.01
CA GLU A 54 -14.17 14.89 8.51
C GLU A 54 -14.29 13.87 7.37
N GLU A 55 -15.24 14.06 6.45
CA GLU A 55 -15.37 13.22 5.26
C GLU A 55 -14.15 13.31 4.34
N THR A 56 -13.51 14.48 4.27
CA THR A 56 -12.27 14.67 3.50
C THR A 56 -11.12 13.86 4.12
N LEU A 57 -10.96 13.92 5.44
CA LEU A 57 -9.95 13.16 6.19
C LEU A 57 -10.16 11.65 6.03
N LEU A 58 -11.41 11.19 6.10
CA LEU A 58 -11.75 9.79 5.89
C LEU A 58 -11.39 9.32 4.47
N GLN A 59 -11.69 10.13 3.45
CA GLN A 59 -11.32 9.81 2.07
C GLN A 59 -9.79 9.76 1.87
N LEU A 60 -9.05 10.69 2.47
CA LEU A 60 -7.59 10.72 2.38
C LEU A 60 -6.95 9.50 3.05
N SER A 61 -7.45 9.12 4.23
CA SER A 61 -6.99 7.94 4.97
C SER A 61 -7.35 6.65 4.24
N GLY A 62 -8.59 6.54 3.74
CA GLY A 62 -9.03 5.37 2.97
C GLY A 62 -8.27 5.22 1.65
N LEU A 63 -7.90 6.32 0.99
CA LEU A 63 -7.01 6.28 -0.19
C LEU A 63 -5.63 5.74 0.18
N ALA A 64 -5.03 6.23 1.27
CA ALA A 64 -3.72 5.77 1.72
C ALA A 64 -3.73 4.27 2.04
N GLU A 65 -4.71 3.82 2.82
CA GLU A 65 -4.89 2.40 3.16
C GLU A 65 -5.04 1.53 1.91
N THR A 66 -5.92 1.93 0.99
CA THR A 66 -6.15 1.23 -0.28
C THR A 66 -4.84 1.05 -1.05
N LEU A 67 -4.07 2.13 -1.24
CA LEU A 67 -2.81 2.09 -1.99
C LEU A 67 -1.75 1.22 -1.31
N ILE A 68 -1.64 1.29 0.03
CA ILE A 68 -0.67 0.50 0.81
C ILE A 68 -1.01 -0.99 0.72
N VAL A 69 -2.27 -1.34 0.94
CA VAL A 69 -2.75 -2.74 0.94
C VAL A 69 -2.62 -3.35 -0.45
N SER A 70 -3.08 -2.67 -1.50
CA SER A 70 -2.97 -3.18 -2.87
C SER A 70 -1.51 -3.33 -3.32
N ALA A 71 -0.63 -2.40 -2.97
CA ALA A 71 0.80 -2.51 -3.26
C ALA A 71 1.43 -3.70 -2.51
N ARG A 72 1.11 -3.88 -1.22
CA ARG A 72 1.56 -5.00 -0.40
C ARG A 72 1.16 -6.32 -1.04
N ASP A 73 -0.11 -6.48 -1.41
CA ASP A 73 -0.66 -7.74 -1.89
C ASP A 73 -0.06 -8.12 -3.25
N TRP A 74 0.04 -7.17 -4.16
CA TRP A 74 0.67 -7.39 -5.48
C TRP A 74 2.15 -7.78 -5.32
N LEU A 75 2.89 -7.06 -4.47
CA LEU A 75 4.31 -7.34 -4.24
C LEU A 75 4.53 -8.66 -3.50
N TYR A 76 3.67 -9.00 -2.53
CA TYR A 76 3.74 -10.28 -1.82
C TYR A 76 3.58 -11.44 -2.80
N GLN A 77 2.55 -11.41 -3.65
CA GLN A 77 2.36 -12.43 -4.68
C GLN A 77 3.55 -12.52 -5.64
N THR A 78 4.12 -11.38 -6.03
CA THR A 78 5.30 -11.35 -6.91
C THR A 78 6.53 -11.95 -6.23
N CYS A 79 6.79 -11.59 -4.98
CA CYS A 79 7.88 -12.16 -4.18
C CYS A 79 7.70 -13.67 -3.97
N CYS A 80 6.47 -14.13 -3.73
CA CYS A 80 6.17 -15.56 -3.59
C CYS A 80 6.49 -16.34 -4.87
N ARG A 81 6.19 -15.78 -6.05
CA ARG A 81 6.58 -16.40 -7.33
C ARG A 81 8.08 -16.46 -7.54
N GLU A 82 8.82 -15.45 -7.07
CA GLU A 82 10.28 -15.34 -7.24
C GLU A 82 11.07 -16.19 -6.23
N TRP A 83 10.64 -16.21 -4.96
CA TRP A 83 11.42 -16.73 -3.83
C TRP A 83 10.73 -17.87 -3.06
N GLY A 84 9.50 -18.24 -3.44
CA GLY A 84 8.65 -19.15 -2.68
C GLY A 84 7.81 -18.42 -1.63
N THR A 85 6.80 -19.09 -1.10
CA THR A 85 5.87 -18.54 -0.12
C THR A 85 6.45 -18.67 1.29
N PRO A 86 6.59 -17.59 2.08
CA PRO A 86 7.07 -17.67 3.45
C PRO A 86 6.08 -18.45 4.31
N CYS A 87 6.53 -19.50 4.98
CA CYS A 87 5.69 -20.33 5.84
C CYS A 87 6.29 -20.44 7.24
N ASN A 88 5.47 -20.71 8.25
CA ASN A 88 5.93 -21.11 9.58
C ASN A 88 6.37 -22.60 9.57
N ALA A 89 6.76 -23.12 10.74
CA ALA A 89 7.18 -24.51 10.90
C ALA A 89 6.09 -25.55 10.56
N ALA A 90 4.81 -25.18 10.65
CA ALA A 90 3.68 -26.02 10.27
C ALA A 90 3.37 -25.97 8.76
N GLY A 91 4.08 -25.14 7.99
CA GLY A 91 3.82 -24.94 6.57
C GLY A 91 2.73 -23.91 6.27
N GLU A 92 2.27 -23.16 7.27
CA GLU A 92 1.21 -22.15 7.11
C GLU A 92 1.79 -20.84 6.57
N PRO A 93 1.24 -20.28 5.48
CA PRO A 93 1.73 -19.03 4.89
C PRO A 93 1.68 -17.86 5.87
N GLN A 94 2.75 -17.06 5.88
CA GLN A 94 2.89 -15.89 6.76
C GLN A 94 2.61 -14.60 5.98
N PRO A 95 1.70 -13.73 6.45
CA PRO A 95 1.45 -12.43 5.80
C PRO A 95 2.45 -11.36 6.26
N LEU A 96 2.60 -10.32 5.43
CA LEU A 96 3.18 -9.05 5.88
C LEU A 96 2.07 -8.22 6.55
N LEU A 97 2.25 -7.91 7.83
CA LEU A 97 1.40 -7.00 8.59
C LEU A 97 1.97 -5.58 8.52
N ILE A 98 1.09 -4.60 8.35
CA ILE A 98 1.44 -3.18 8.28
C ILE A 98 0.60 -2.45 9.33
N LEU A 99 1.27 -1.77 10.25
CA LEU A 99 0.64 -0.90 11.24
C LEU A 99 0.82 0.54 10.76
N GLY A 100 -0.30 1.22 10.50
CA GLY A 100 -0.32 2.65 10.25
C GLY A 100 -0.29 3.40 11.58
N MET A 101 0.69 4.28 11.76
CA MET A 101 0.87 5.07 12.97
C MET A 101 0.45 6.53 12.75
N GLY A 102 0.44 7.31 13.82
CA GLY A 102 0.15 8.75 13.75
C GLY A 102 -1.21 9.05 13.11
N LYS A 103 -1.24 9.99 12.17
CA LYS A 103 -2.47 10.42 11.48
C LYS A 103 -3.11 9.33 10.64
N LEU A 104 -2.30 8.46 10.04
CA LEU A 104 -2.83 7.32 9.29
C LEU A 104 -3.54 6.35 10.24
N GLY A 105 -2.90 6.02 11.37
CA GLY A 105 -3.51 5.16 12.41
C GLY A 105 -4.76 5.75 13.06
N GLY A 106 -4.85 7.09 13.12
CA GLY A 106 -6.02 7.81 13.62
C GLY A 106 -7.12 8.06 12.58
N GLY A 107 -6.91 7.69 11.31
CA GLY A 107 -7.89 7.96 10.23
C GLY A 107 -8.03 9.43 9.85
N GLU A 108 -7.04 10.27 10.18
CA GLU A 108 -7.05 11.72 10.03
C GLU A 108 -5.93 12.24 9.13
N LEU A 109 -5.66 11.53 8.04
CA LEU A 109 -4.60 11.89 7.09
C LEU A 109 -4.90 13.21 6.36
N ASN A 110 -3.88 14.06 6.19
CA ASN A 110 -3.97 15.31 5.40
C ASN A 110 -3.33 15.11 4.01
N PHE A 111 -3.61 16.02 3.07
CA PHE A 111 -3.09 15.98 1.69
C PHE A 111 -1.57 15.84 1.57
N SER A 112 -0.83 16.44 2.49
CA SER A 112 0.64 16.49 2.49
C SER A 112 1.28 15.62 3.57
N SER A 113 0.52 14.74 4.21
CA SER A 113 1.03 13.87 5.27
C SER A 113 1.98 12.83 4.71
N ASP A 114 3.08 12.60 5.44
CA ASP A 114 3.86 11.37 5.34
C ASP A 114 3.05 10.22 5.97
N ILE A 115 3.37 8.97 5.61
CA ILE A 115 2.78 7.77 6.23
C ILE A 115 3.80 7.10 7.15
N ASP A 116 3.48 7.03 8.42
CA ASP A 116 4.28 6.35 9.43
C ASP A 116 3.90 4.88 9.49
N LEU A 117 4.81 3.97 9.12
CA LEU A 117 4.51 2.54 9.03
C LEU A 117 5.45 1.69 9.89
N ILE A 118 4.90 0.65 10.49
CA ILE A 118 5.67 -0.46 11.10
C ILE A 118 5.31 -1.75 10.37
N PHE A 119 6.32 -2.52 9.99
CA PHE A 119 6.17 -3.82 9.34
C PHE A 119 6.44 -4.94 10.33
N ALA A 120 5.56 -5.93 10.34
CA ALA A 120 5.69 -7.12 11.18
C ALA A 120 5.23 -8.37 10.40
N TYR A 121 5.65 -9.54 10.87
CA TYR A 121 5.13 -10.82 10.41
C TYR A 121 4.99 -11.74 11.63
N PRO A 122 4.04 -12.70 11.64
CA PRO A 122 3.69 -13.41 12.87
C PRO A 122 4.77 -14.36 13.37
N GLU A 123 5.35 -15.16 12.47
CA GLU A 123 6.25 -16.25 12.86
C GLU A 123 7.48 -16.38 11.97
N ASN A 124 8.57 -16.86 12.58
CA ASN A 124 9.78 -17.27 11.87
C ASN A 124 9.53 -18.56 11.08
N GLY A 125 10.38 -18.79 10.10
CA GLY A 125 10.28 -19.95 9.22
C GLY A 125 11.03 -19.69 7.93
N GLN A 126 10.64 -20.39 6.87
CA GLN A 126 11.33 -20.32 5.59
C GLN A 126 10.33 -20.38 4.44
N THR A 127 10.76 -19.88 3.28
CA THR A 127 9.97 -19.96 2.06
C THR A 127 9.89 -21.38 1.53
N GLN A 128 8.72 -21.76 1.03
CA GLN A 128 8.46 -23.05 0.40
C GLN A 128 8.06 -22.87 -1.08
N GLY A 129 8.40 -23.85 -1.92
CA GLY A 129 8.07 -23.84 -3.36
C GLY A 129 8.95 -22.93 -4.23
N GLY A 130 9.93 -22.24 -3.65
CA GLY A 130 10.94 -21.48 -4.39
C GLY A 130 12.10 -22.35 -4.88
N ARG A 131 12.98 -21.79 -5.72
CA ARG A 131 14.22 -22.47 -6.17
C ARG A 131 15.19 -22.80 -5.03
N ARG A 132 15.15 -22.01 -3.96
CA ARG A 132 15.95 -22.14 -2.74
C ARG A 132 15.10 -21.65 -1.57
N GLU A 133 15.29 -22.26 -0.40
CA GLU A 133 14.70 -21.81 0.85
C GLU A 133 15.33 -20.47 1.26
N LEU A 134 14.48 -19.53 1.66
CA LEU A 134 14.86 -18.23 2.19
C LEU A 134 14.25 -18.07 3.58
N ASP A 135 15.03 -17.58 4.55
CA ASP A 135 14.49 -17.21 5.86
C ASP A 135 13.38 -16.16 5.72
N ASN A 136 12.27 -16.33 6.43
CA ASN A 136 11.16 -15.37 6.50
C ASN A 136 11.67 -13.96 6.82
N ALA A 137 12.65 -13.81 7.72
CA ALA A 137 13.24 -12.51 8.03
C ALA A 137 13.84 -11.83 6.80
N GLN A 138 14.53 -12.60 5.94
CA GLN A 138 15.11 -12.10 4.70
C GLN A 138 14.03 -11.83 3.63
N PHE A 139 13.03 -12.70 3.53
CA PHE A 139 11.89 -12.51 2.64
C PHE A 139 11.16 -11.20 2.94
N PHE A 140 10.73 -11.00 4.19
CA PHE A 140 9.97 -9.82 4.60
C PHE A 140 10.81 -8.54 4.59
N THR A 141 12.12 -8.62 4.87
CA THR A 141 13.02 -7.47 4.68
C THR A 141 13.04 -7.01 3.22
N ARG A 142 13.17 -7.94 2.26
CA ARG A 142 13.19 -7.60 0.83
C ARG A 142 11.83 -7.13 0.33
N LEU A 143 10.74 -7.77 0.76
CA LEU A 143 9.38 -7.34 0.45
C LEU A 143 9.12 -5.92 0.99
N GLY A 144 9.49 -5.65 2.24
CA GLY A 144 9.36 -4.33 2.85
C GLY A 144 10.13 -3.25 2.10
N GLN A 145 11.35 -3.55 1.64
CA GLN A 145 12.13 -2.64 0.81
C GLN A 145 11.45 -2.35 -0.55
N ARG A 146 10.91 -3.38 -1.22
CA ARG A 146 10.15 -3.21 -2.47
C ARG A 146 8.89 -2.38 -2.24
N LEU A 147 8.20 -2.59 -1.12
CA LEU A 147 6.99 -1.84 -0.77
C LEU A 147 7.29 -0.37 -0.52
N ILE A 148 8.32 -0.06 0.28
CA ILE A 148 8.77 1.33 0.50
C ILE A 148 9.14 1.98 -0.84
N LYS A 149 9.89 1.28 -1.69
CA LYS A 149 10.25 1.77 -3.03
C LYS A 149 9.01 2.07 -3.88
N ALA A 150 8.05 1.15 -3.91
CA ALA A 150 6.83 1.32 -4.71
C ALA A 150 6.03 2.56 -4.29
N LEU A 151 5.97 2.83 -2.98
CA LEU A 151 5.22 3.95 -2.40
C LEU A 151 5.98 5.29 -2.49
N ASP A 152 7.27 5.31 -2.15
CA ASP A 152 8.02 6.56 -1.88
C ASP A 152 8.85 7.04 -3.08
N GLN A 153 9.40 6.12 -3.89
CA GLN A 153 10.39 6.49 -4.89
C GLN A 153 9.85 7.55 -5.88
N GLN A 154 10.59 8.63 -6.07
CA GLN A 154 10.26 9.62 -7.11
C GLN A 154 10.45 9.01 -8.51
N THR A 155 9.42 9.11 -9.34
CA THR A 155 9.43 8.72 -10.76
C THR A 155 8.94 9.91 -11.62
N ILE A 156 8.84 9.70 -12.94
CA ILE A 156 8.21 10.68 -13.84
C ILE A 156 6.73 10.95 -13.49
N ASP A 157 6.04 9.96 -12.89
CA ASP A 157 4.66 10.09 -12.43
C ASP A 157 4.56 10.65 -10.99
N GLY A 158 5.68 11.01 -10.37
CA GLY A 158 5.76 11.45 -8.99
C GLY A 158 6.00 10.30 -8.01
N PHE A 159 5.35 10.37 -6.84
CA PHE A 159 5.40 9.38 -5.76
C PHE A 159 3.99 9.15 -5.17
N VAL A 160 3.81 8.03 -4.47
CA VAL A 160 2.54 7.71 -3.80
C VAL A 160 2.50 8.40 -2.43
N TYR A 161 3.31 7.99 -1.48
CA TYR A 161 3.47 8.69 -0.21
C TYR A 161 4.92 8.62 0.22
N ARG A 162 5.39 9.65 0.92
CA ARG A 162 6.65 9.55 1.65
C ARG A 162 6.44 8.62 2.83
N VAL A 163 7.34 7.65 2.99
CA VAL A 163 7.19 6.61 4.01
C VAL A 163 8.18 6.88 5.13
N ASP A 164 7.68 7.10 6.35
CA ASP A 164 8.52 7.15 7.54
C ASP A 164 8.48 5.79 8.27
N MET A 165 9.66 5.21 8.46
CA MET A 165 9.87 3.92 9.13
C MET A 165 10.64 4.09 10.46
N ARG A 166 10.78 5.30 11.00
CA ARG A 166 11.60 5.61 12.18
C ARG A 166 11.00 5.17 13.52
N LEU A 167 9.71 4.83 13.56
CA LEU A 167 9.00 4.39 14.76
C LEU A 167 9.11 2.89 15.04
N ARG A 168 9.93 2.17 14.27
CA ARG A 168 10.19 0.74 14.45
C ARG A 168 11.16 0.44 15.58
#